data_AF-B0MBJ3-F1
#
_entry.id   AF-B0MBJ3-F1
#
_cell.length_a   1.000
_cell.length_b   1.000
_cell.length_c   1.000
_cell.angle_alpha   90.00
_cell.angle_beta   90.00
_cell.angle_gamma   90.00
#
_symmetry.space_group_name_H-M   'P 1'
#
loop_
_entity.id
_entity.type
_entity.pdbx_description
1 polymer ?
#
loop_
_entity_poly.entity_id
_entity_poly.type
_entity_poly.pdbx_seq_one_letter_code
_entity_poly.pdbx_strand_id
1 'polypeptide(L)' 'MSVSKEMKFFIYLIERYAQKKGIPTPVILEQWDKLDLTMFIFDMYELYHSEAIENAFDDIDRLVLTRTCDRL' A
#
# COMPACT_ATOMS: atom_id res chain seq x y z
N MET A 1 -6.55 23.48 -6.31
CA MET A 1 -5.59 22.40 -6.66
C MET A 1 -6.36 21.09 -6.71
N SER A 2 -6.32 20.36 -7.81
CA SER A 2 -6.95 19.03 -7.89
C SER A 2 -6.01 17.98 -7.31
N VAL A 3 -6.54 17.04 -6.52
CA VAL A 3 -5.81 15.86 -6.06
C VAL A 3 -5.27 15.09 -7.28
N SER A 4 -3.99 14.71 -7.25
CA SER A 4 -3.32 13.99 -8.34
C SER A 4 -3.92 12.59 -8.54
N LYS A 5 -3.66 11.96 -9.70
CA LYS A 5 -4.19 10.61 -9.97
C LYS A 5 -3.55 9.57 -9.04
N GLU A 6 -2.25 9.73 -8.81
CA GLU A 6 -1.42 8.95 -7.90
C GLU A 6 -1.99 9.00 -6.48
N MET A 7 -2.27 10.20 -5.95
CA MET A 7 -2.88 10.36 -4.62
C MET A 7 -4.27 9.73 -4.54
N LYS A 8 -5.12 9.90 -5.56
CA LYS A 8 -6.45 9.25 -5.59
C LYS A 8 -6.33 7.73 -5.60
N PHE A 9 -5.41 7.19 -6.40
CA PHE A 9 -5.17 5.75 -6.47
C PHE A 9 -4.57 5.21 -5.17
N PHE A 10 -3.62 5.91 -4.56
CA PHE A 10 -3.03 5.52 -3.30
C PHE A 10 -4.09 5.43 -2.17
N ILE A 11 -4.98 6.43 -2.07
CA ILE A 11 -6.11 6.40 -1.14
C ILE A 11 -7.01 5.18 -1.41
N TYR A 12 -7.37 4.96 -2.68
CA TYR A 12 -8.16 3.79 -3.07
C TYR A 12 -7.47 2.47 -2.72
N LEU A 13 -6.18 2.35 -3.01
CA LEU A 13 -5.36 1.16 -2.75
C LEU A 13 -5.35 0.82 -1.27
N ILE A 14 -5.02 1.80 -0.41
CA ILE A 14 -4.92 1.55 1.04
C ILE A 14 -6.28 1.24 1.66
N GLU A 15 -7.37 1.89 1.24
CA GLU A 15 -8.72 1.60 1.72
C GLU A 15 -9.17 0.19 1.34
N ARG A 16 -8.91 -0.23 0.11
CA ARG A 16 -9.28 -1.58 -0.37
C ARG A 16 -8.41 -2.66 0.27
N TYR A 17 -7.13 -2.39 0.46
CA TYR A 17 -6.23 -3.30 1.18
C TYR A 17 -6.65 -3.46 2.65
N ALA A 18 -6.94 -2.34 3.34
CA ALA A 18 -7.48 -2.30 4.69
C ALA A 18 -8.79 -3.11 4.80
N GLN A 19 -9.71 -2.92 3.85
CA GLN A 19 -10.95 -3.68 3.76
C GLN A 19 -10.69 -5.19 3.59
N LYS A 20 -9.79 -5.59 2.68
CA LYS A 20 -9.43 -7.02 2.47
C LYS A 20 -8.86 -7.65 3.74
N LYS A 21 -8.07 -6.91 4.52
CA LYS A 21 -7.45 -7.40 5.76
C LYS A 21 -8.39 -7.34 6.98
N GLY A 22 -9.48 -6.59 6.91
CA GLY A 22 -10.32 -6.30 8.07
C GLY A 22 -9.60 -5.44 9.12
N ILE A 23 -8.64 -4.62 8.69
CA ILE A 23 -7.82 -3.74 9.55
C ILE A 23 -8.14 -2.29 9.20
N PRO A 24 -8.29 -1.36 10.17
CA PRO A 24 -8.54 0.05 9.85
C PRO A 24 -7.41 0.68 9.03
N THR A 25 -7.76 1.49 8.04
CA THR A 25 -6.80 2.23 7.19
C THR A 25 -5.70 2.95 7.97
N PRO A 26 -5.98 3.67 9.08
CA PRO A 26 -4.91 4.34 9.85
C PRO A 26 -3.87 3.37 10.43
N VAL A 27 -4.28 2.15 10.80
CA VAL A 27 -3.38 1.13 11.34
C VAL A 27 -2.49 0.53 10.25
N ILE A 28 -3.05 0.30 9.06
CA ILE A 28 -2.27 -0.11 7.88
C ILE A 28 -1.25 0.97 7.51
N LEU A 29 -1.67 2.24 7.47
CA LEU A 29 -0.78 3.34 7.13
C LEU A 29 0.37 3.47 8.15
N GLU A 30 0.06 3.39 9.45
CA GLU A 30 1.08 3.39 10.50
C GLU A 30 2.06 2.21 10.37
N GLN A 31 1.58 1.03 9.98
CA GLN A 31 2.44 -0.13 9.71
C GLN A 31 3.38 0.14 8.53
N TRP A 32 2.85 0.65 7.42
CA TRP A 32 3.66 0.97 6.23
C TRP A 32 4.68 2.08 6.50
N ASP A 33 4.28 3.11 7.25
CA ASP A 33 5.16 4.20 7.68
C ASP A 33 6.30 3.66 8.54
N LYS A 34 5.97 2.82 9.54
CA LYS A 34 6.98 2.17 10.37
C LYS A 34 7.96 1.38 9.53
N LEU A 35 7.51 0.67 8.49
CA LEU A 35 8.34 -0.18 7.64
C LEU A 35 9.07 0.55 6.49
N ASP A 36 8.98 1.89 6.42
CA ASP A 36 9.48 2.70 5.30
C ASP A 36 8.96 2.21 3.94
N LEU A 37 7.67 1.87 3.88
CA LEU A 37 7.00 1.36 2.68
C LEU A 37 6.04 2.38 2.05
N THR A 38 5.55 3.37 2.79
CA THR A 38 4.50 4.29 2.32
C THR A 38 4.86 4.99 1.01
N MET A 39 6.03 5.63 0.94
CA MET A 39 6.47 6.31 -0.28
C MET A 39 6.77 5.32 -1.41
N PHE A 40 7.36 4.17 -1.08
CA PHE A 40 7.62 3.11 -2.06
C PHE A 40 6.32 2.64 -2.72
N ILE A 41 5.30 2.31 -1.93
CA ILE A 41 3.98 1.88 -2.42
C ILE A 41 3.31 3.00 -3.24
N PHE A 42 3.45 4.26 -2.82
CA PHE A 42 2.96 5.42 -3.56
C PHE A 42 3.61 5.54 -4.95
N ASP A 43 4.93 5.37 -5.03
CA ASP A 43 5.71 5.45 -6.27
C ASP A 43 5.41 4.32 -7.26
N MET A 44 4.85 3.19 -6.79
CA MET A 44 4.44 2.05 -7.62
C MET A 44 3.14 2.28 -8.42
N TYR A 45 2.62 3.52 -8.44
CA TYR A 45 1.38 3.89 -9.14
C TYR A 45 1.26 3.32 -10.56
N GLU A 46 2.28 3.50 -11.40
CA GLU A 46 2.22 3.08 -12.81
C GLU A 46 1.99 1.56 -12.94
N LEU A 47 2.65 0.76 -12.11
CA LEU A 47 2.49 -0.69 -12.12
C LEU A 47 1.13 -1.10 -11.52
N TYR A 48 0.83 -0.63 -10.31
CA TYR A 48 -0.36 -1.07 -9.58
C TYR A 48 -1.66 -0.60 -10.22
N HIS A 49 -1.69 0.57 -10.88
CA HIS A 49 -2.92 1.05 -11.52
C HIS A 49 -3.23 0.33 -12.84
N SER A 50 -2.24 -0.32 -13.46
CA SER A 50 -2.37 -0.97 -14.76
C SER A 50 -2.87 -2.42 -14.66
N GLU A 51 -2.85 -3.00 -13.47
CA GLU A 51 -3.20 -4.40 -13.22
C GLU A 51 -4.44 -4.57 -12.33
N ALA A 52 -4.81 -5.83 -12.06
CA ALA A 52 -5.79 -6.13 -11.03
C ALA A 52 -5.26 -5.70 -9.66
N ILE A 53 -6.10 -5.05 -8.86
CA ILE A 53 -5.70 -4.51 -7.55
C ILE A 53 -5.24 -5.62 -6.59
N GLU A 54 -5.74 -6.84 -6.77
CA GLU A 54 -5.31 -8.02 -6.03
C GLU A 54 -3.82 -8.32 -6.19
N ASN A 55 -3.23 -8.06 -7.36
CA ASN A 55 -1.78 -8.22 -7.57
C ASN A 55 -0.99 -7.25 -6.69
N ALA A 56 -1.44 -5.99 -6.57
CA ALA A 56 -0.83 -5.00 -5.69
C ALA A 56 -0.93 -5.44 -4.22
N PHE A 57 -2.05 -6.05 -3.81
CA PHE A 57 -2.18 -6.56 -2.44
C PHE A 57 -1.19 -7.67 -2.14
N ASP A 58 -1.03 -8.61 -3.07
CA ASP A 58 -0.13 -9.75 -2.88
C ASP A 58 1.34 -9.31 -2.88
N ASP A 59 1.71 -8.28 -3.65
CA ASP A 59 3.05 -7.67 -3.59
C ASP A 59 3.29 -6.93 -2.27
N ILE A 60 2.33 -6.10 -1.84
CA ILE A 60 2.39 -5.40 -0.55
C ILE A 60 2.55 -6.38 0.62
N ASP A 61 1.86 -7.53 0.59
CA ASP A 61 2.02 -8.59 1.59
C ASP A 61 3.46 -9.11 1.65
N ARG A 62 4.11 -9.32 0.49
CA ARG A 62 5.51 -9.74 0.41
C ARG A 62 6.47 -8.67 0.89
N LEU A 63 6.21 -7.39 0.56
CA LEU A 63 7.00 -6.26 1.01
C LEU A 63 6.94 -6.12 2.53
N VAL A 64 5.75 -6.19 3.11
CA VAL A 64 5.54 -6.13 4.57
C VAL A 64 6.26 -7.29 5.26
N LEU A 65 6.13 -8.51 4.75
CA LEU A 65 6.82 -9.68 5.29
C LEU A 65 8.34 -9.51 5.25
N THR A 66 8.88 -9.10 4.11
CA THR A 66 10.34 -8.91 3.91
C THR A 66 10.88 -7.86 4.86
N ARG A 67 10.27 -6.67 4.92
CA ARG A 67 10.71 -5.59 5.81
C ARG A 67 10.56 -5.91 7.29
N THR A 68 9.57 -6.74 7.65
CA THR A 68 9.43 -7.20 9.03
C THR A 68 10.55 -8.17 9.39
N CYS A 69 10.93 -9.08 8.48
CA CYS A 69 12.01 -10.03 8.69
C CYS A 69 13.40 -9.36 8.76
N ASP A 70 13.65 -8.35 7.92
CA ASP A 70 14.94 -7.62 7.89
C ASP A 70 15.23 -6.82 9.17
N ARG A 71 14.20 -6.61 10.01
CA ARG A 71 14.28 -5.81 11.24
C ARG A 71 14.27 -6.65 12.52
N LEU A 72 14.22 -7.98 12.38
CA LEU A 72 14.36 -8.96 13.47
C LEU A 72 15.81 -9.41 13.60
#